data_AF-A0A9P7XI14-F1
#
_entry.id   AF-A0A9P7XI14-F1
#
_cell.length_a   1.000
_cell.length_b   1.000
_cell.length_c   1.000
_cell.angle_alpha   90.00
_cell.angle_beta   90.00
_cell.angle_gamma   90.00
#
_symmetry.space_group_name_H-M   'P 1'
#
loop_
_entity.id
_entity.type
_entity.pdbx_description
1 polymer ?
#
loop_
_entity_poly.entity_id
_entity_poly.type
_entity_poly.pdbx_seq_one_letter_code
_entity_poly.pdbx_strand_id
1 'polypeptide(L)'
;MTLITAEPVVAPIIEVPAVETLSIETPTYTAFATGPGGQSFVQKQLELPKLGQFDVAVAIICCGVCYTDTMYAAMAEGMVVGHEIIGRVEFKGEAVTNVDIGDTIGFGYIRSTCLECQFCLSGQENMCPKRTTFTDGVGGLANASVWDSRFVYKIPSSIEPRHAGPLTCAGASVFGALYGYNVSPTATVGVVGVGGLGHLAIKFAKAWGCKGIEYVLFLFCASKFVLRDDKKRDGGIVAGRDERMPLTVSLVMEGEGRLSRG
;
A
#
# COMPACT_ATOMS: atom_id res chain seq x y z
N MET A 1 -10.56 42.81 -5.35
CA MET A 1 -9.98 41.50 -5.01
C MET A 1 -10.90 40.88 -3.98
N THR A 2 -11.84 40.06 -4.42
CA THR A 2 -12.93 39.54 -3.58
C THR A 2 -12.46 38.24 -2.93
N LEU A 3 -12.35 38.24 -1.60
CA LEU A 3 -12.05 37.06 -0.80
C LEU A 3 -13.30 36.17 -0.75
N ILE A 4 -13.25 35.02 -1.42
CA ILE A 4 -14.26 33.96 -1.27
C ILE A 4 -13.75 33.03 -0.16
N THR A 5 -14.43 33.05 0.99
CA THR A 5 -14.26 32.08 2.07
C THR A 5 -15.16 30.88 1.77
N ALA A 6 -14.57 29.75 1.41
CA ALA A 6 -15.30 28.49 1.30
C ALA A 6 -15.14 27.72 2.63
N GLU A 7 -16.26 27.30 3.21
CA GLU A 7 -16.29 26.38 4.35
C GLU A 7 -15.79 24.98 3.91
N PRO A 8 -15.08 24.25 4.78
CA PRO A 8 -14.50 22.96 4.42
C PRO A 8 -15.59 21.90 4.18
N VAL A 9 -15.64 21.37 2.95
CA VAL A 9 -16.43 20.19 2.63
C VAL A 9 -15.72 18.96 3.20
N VAL A 10 -16.19 18.46 4.33
CA VAL A 10 -15.80 17.17 4.89
C VAL A 10 -16.41 16.09 3.99
N ALA A 11 -15.61 15.23 3.34
CA ALA A 11 -16.20 14.04 2.72
C ALA A 11 -16.96 13.27 3.79
N PRO A 12 -18.07 12.61 3.43
CA PRO A 12 -18.53 11.51 4.25
C PRO A 12 -17.36 10.52 4.37
N ILE A 13 -16.82 10.41 5.58
CA ILE A 13 -16.05 9.23 5.96
C ILE A 13 -17.05 8.09 5.74
N ILE A 14 -16.82 7.27 4.71
CA ILE A 14 -17.47 5.98 4.68
C ILE A 14 -16.91 5.29 5.91
N GLU A 15 -17.70 5.29 6.99
CA GLU A 15 -17.42 4.48 8.16
C GLU A 15 -17.41 3.05 7.65
N VAL A 16 -16.21 2.54 7.36
CA VAL A 16 -16.00 1.11 7.32
C VAL A 16 -16.39 0.66 8.73
N PRO A 17 -17.44 -0.17 8.88
CA PRO A 17 -17.85 -0.62 10.20
C PRO A 17 -16.61 -1.10 10.93
N ALA A 18 -16.52 -0.80 12.23
CA ALA A 18 -15.46 -1.34 13.07
C ALA A 18 -15.34 -2.82 12.72
N VAL A 19 -14.13 -3.25 12.33
CA VAL A 19 -13.88 -4.61 11.89
C VAL A 19 -14.28 -5.50 13.06
N GLU A 20 -15.52 -5.99 13.05
CA GLU A 20 -15.94 -7.10 13.87
C GLU A 20 -14.88 -8.16 13.63
N THR A 21 -14.32 -8.69 14.71
CA THR A 21 -13.31 -9.73 14.66
C THR A 21 -13.81 -10.84 13.76
N LEU A 22 -13.43 -10.79 12.49
CA LEU A 22 -13.71 -11.81 11.49
C LEU A 22 -12.91 -13.00 11.95
N SER A 23 -13.50 -13.82 12.82
CA SER A 23 -12.93 -15.13 13.11
C SER A 23 -13.33 -16.06 11.97
N ILE A 24 -12.45 -16.98 11.60
CA ILE A 24 -12.78 -18.00 10.59
C ILE A 24 -13.69 -19.01 11.28
N GLU A 25 -14.98 -18.69 11.42
CA GLU A 25 -15.99 -19.52 12.10
C GLU A 25 -16.47 -20.69 11.22
N THR A 26 -16.38 -20.52 9.90
CA THR A 26 -16.84 -21.47 8.90
C THR A 26 -15.72 -21.84 7.95
N PRO A 27 -15.74 -23.07 7.37
CA PRO A 27 -14.75 -23.46 6.37
C PRO A 27 -14.88 -22.61 5.09
N THR A 28 -15.92 -21.80 4.96
CA THR A 28 -16.14 -20.90 3.84
C THR A 28 -15.95 -19.43 4.21
N TYR A 29 -15.47 -18.64 3.26
CA TYR A 29 -15.31 -17.20 3.36
C TYR A 29 -15.64 -16.50 2.04
N THR A 30 -15.95 -15.21 2.14
CA THR A 30 -16.29 -14.38 0.99
C THR A 30 -15.05 -13.78 0.33
N ALA A 31 -15.01 -13.81 -0.99
CA ALA A 31 -14.00 -13.15 -1.82
C ALA A 31 -14.65 -12.42 -3.00
N PHE A 32 -13.96 -11.40 -3.53
CA PHE A 32 -14.41 -10.64 -4.69
C PHE A 32 -13.48 -10.92 -5.87
N ALA A 33 -14.00 -11.70 -6.82
CA ALA A 33 -13.25 -12.12 -8.00
C ALA A 33 -13.52 -11.19 -9.18
N THR A 34 -12.52 -10.99 -10.05
CA THR A 34 -12.61 -10.13 -11.23
C THR A 34 -13.66 -10.65 -12.21
N GLY A 35 -14.47 -9.75 -12.75
CA GLY A 35 -15.41 -10.01 -13.83
C GLY A 35 -14.82 -9.67 -15.21
N PRO A 36 -15.62 -9.76 -16.28
CA PRO A 36 -15.17 -9.55 -17.65
C PRO A 36 -14.43 -8.23 -17.88
N GLY A 37 -13.23 -8.32 -18.47
CA GLY A 37 -12.38 -7.18 -18.80
C GLY A 37 -11.93 -6.33 -17.61
N GLY A 38 -12.01 -6.86 -16.37
CA GLY A 38 -11.64 -6.14 -15.15
C GLY A 38 -12.57 -4.97 -14.79
N GLN A 39 -13.75 -4.91 -15.39
CA GLN A 39 -14.70 -3.79 -15.21
C GLN A 39 -15.68 -4.00 -14.06
N SER A 40 -15.71 -5.20 -13.47
CA SER A 40 -16.60 -5.54 -12.36
C SER A 40 -15.93 -6.56 -11.43
N PHE A 41 -16.51 -6.72 -10.24
CA PHE A 41 -16.17 -7.77 -9.30
C PHE A 41 -17.41 -8.58 -8.95
N VAL A 42 -17.25 -9.89 -8.87
CA VAL A 42 -18.31 -10.84 -8.51
C VAL A 42 -17.97 -11.44 -7.15
N GLN A 43 -18.90 -11.34 -6.21
CA GLN A 43 -18.77 -11.98 -4.92
C GLN A 43 -18.82 -13.51 -5.09
N LYS A 44 -17.89 -14.22 -4.47
CA LYS A 44 -17.81 -15.68 -4.42
C LYS A 44 -17.68 -16.14 -2.97
N GLN A 45 -18.26 -17.31 -2.69
CA GLN A 45 -17.94 -18.06 -1.48
C GLN A 45 -16.86 -19.08 -1.84
N LEU A 46 -15.76 -19.08 -1.10
CA LEU A 46 -14.63 -19.98 -1.27
C LEU A 46 -14.46 -20.82 -0.01
N GLU A 47 -13.92 -22.02 -0.15
CA GLU A 47 -13.50 -22.84 0.99
C GLU A 47 -12.05 -22.52 1.38
N LEU A 48 -11.78 -22.53 2.68
CA LEU A 48 -10.44 -22.41 3.20
C LEU A 48 -9.66 -23.68 2.83
N PRO A 49 -8.54 -23.55 2.11
CA PRO A 49 -7.75 -24.73 1.78
C PRO A 49 -7.15 -25.34 3.05
N LYS A 50 -6.87 -26.64 3.01
CA LYS A 50 -6.16 -27.32 4.09
C LYS A 50 -4.80 -26.64 4.31
N LEU A 51 -4.53 -26.21 5.54
CA LEU A 51 -3.24 -25.62 5.90
C LEU A 51 -2.11 -26.63 5.75
N GLY A 52 -1.05 -26.23 5.07
CA GLY A 52 0.25 -26.86 5.12
C GLY A 52 1.00 -26.54 6.42
N GLN A 53 2.11 -27.24 6.64
CA GLN A 53 2.92 -27.12 7.86
C GLN A 53 3.52 -25.71 8.08
N PHE A 54 3.72 -24.93 7.01
CA PHE A 54 4.27 -23.57 7.04
C PHE A 54 3.23 -22.50 6.73
N ASP A 55 1.95 -22.87 6.59
CA ASP A 55 0.91 -21.93 6.21
C ASP A 55 0.31 -21.22 7.43
N VAL A 56 -0.18 -20.01 7.21
CA VAL A 56 -1.06 -19.28 8.11
C VAL A 56 -2.39 -19.04 7.42
N ALA A 57 -3.49 -19.26 8.15
CA ALA A 57 -4.81 -18.77 7.77
C ALA A 57 -5.06 -17.46 8.48
N VAL A 58 -5.48 -16.47 7.71
CA VAL A 58 -5.51 -15.09 8.11
C VAL A 58 -6.91 -14.54 7.88
N ALA A 59 -7.47 -13.90 8.91
CA ALA A 59 -8.62 -13.04 8.77
C ALA A 59 -8.18 -11.67 8.25
N ILE A 60 -8.65 -11.27 7.08
CA ILE A 60 -8.25 -10.01 6.44
C ILE A 60 -8.97 -8.86 7.15
N ILE A 61 -8.20 -7.90 7.65
CA ILE A 61 -8.68 -6.68 8.30
C ILE A 61 -8.95 -5.62 7.25
N CYS A 62 -7.98 -5.40 6.35
CA CYS A 62 -8.08 -4.45 5.26
C CYS A 62 -7.08 -4.78 4.14
N CYS A 63 -7.38 -4.35 2.93
CA CYS A 63 -6.45 -4.39 1.81
C CYS A 63 -6.39 -3.01 1.13
N GLY A 64 -5.18 -2.51 0.92
CA GLY A 64 -4.96 -1.37 0.04
C GLY A 64 -5.23 -1.73 -1.43
N VAL A 65 -5.37 -0.72 -2.28
CA VAL A 65 -5.62 -0.88 -3.72
C VAL A 65 -4.69 0.06 -4.45
N CYS A 66 -3.96 -0.48 -5.43
CA CYS A 66 -3.10 0.33 -6.30
C CYS A 66 -3.32 0.01 -7.78
N TYR A 67 -2.61 0.72 -8.65
CA TYR A 67 -2.78 0.56 -10.10
C TYR A 67 -2.42 -0.85 -10.59
N THR A 68 -1.54 -1.57 -9.89
CA THR A 68 -1.24 -2.97 -10.20
C THR A 68 -2.49 -3.85 -10.13
N ASP A 69 -3.40 -3.61 -9.17
CA ASP A 69 -4.64 -4.41 -9.07
C ASP A 69 -5.55 -4.21 -10.29
N THR A 70 -5.60 -3.00 -10.86
CA THR A 70 -6.40 -2.73 -12.06
C THR A 70 -5.81 -3.42 -13.30
N MET A 71 -4.48 -3.43 -13.40
CA MET A 71 -3.77 -4.15 -14.47
C MET A 71 -4.05 -5.64 -14.40
N TYR A 72 -3.92 -6.25 -13.22
CA TYR A 72 -4.24 -7.66 -13.04
C TYR A 72 -5.73 -7.94 -13.25
N ALA A 73 -6.63 -7.11 -12.74
CA ALA A 73 -8.06 -7.28 -12.95
C ALA A 73 -8.45 -7.33 -14.44
N ALA A 74 -7.75 -6.57 -15.29
CA ALA A 74 -7.97 -6.57 -16.73
C ALA A 74 -7.35 -7.78 -17.47
N MET A 75 -6.44 -8.54 -16.84
CA MET A 75 -5.74 -9.66 -17.50
C MET A 75 -6.57 -10.94 -17.60
N ALA A 76 -7.40 -11.24 -16.59
CA ALA A 76 -8.24 -12.42 -16.60
C ALA A 76 -9.46 -12.29 -15.67
N GLU A 77 -10.47 -13.09 -15.95
CA GLU A 77 -11.64 -13.24 -15.09
C GLU A 77 -11.38 -14.24 -13.96
N GLY A 78 -12.10 -14.07 -12.86
CA GLY A 78 -12.10 -15.01 -11.74
C GLY A 78 -10.96 -14.85 -10.73
N MET A 79 -10.07 -13.87 -10.90
CA MET A 79 -8.96 -13.61 -9.97
C MET A 79 -9.42 -12.81 -8.76
N VAL A 80 -8.97 -13.18 -7.57
CA VAL A 80 -9.13 -12.34 -6.38
C VAL A 80 -7.86 -11.51 -6.22
N VAL A 81 -7.91 -10.24 -6.64
CA VAL A 81 -6.77 -9.32 -6.60
C VAL A 81 -6.57 -8.71 -5.20
N GLY A 82 -5.67 -7.73 -5.07
CA GLY A 82 -5.29 -7.10 -3.81
C GLY A 82 -3.97 -7.67 -3.30
N HIS A 83 -2.96 -6.82 -3.15
CA HIS A 83 -1.61 -7.18 -2.72
C HIS A 83 -1.02 -6.20 -1.71
N GLU A 84 -1.89 -5.51 -0.97
CA GLU A 84 -1.55 -4.57 0.11
C GLU A 84 -2.30 -4.98 1.38
N ILE A 85 -2.09 -6.23 1.80
CA ILE A 85 -3.02 -6.96 2.67
C ILE A 85 -2.56 -6.90 4.12
N ILE A 86 -3.47 -6.52 5.02
CA ILE A 86 -3.27 -6.62 6.46
C ILE A 86 -4.33 -7.54 7.05
N GLY A 87 -3.92 -8.45 7.92
CA GLY A 87 -4.83 -9.39 8.56
C GLY A 87 -4.34 -9.88 9.92
N ARG A 88 -5.17 -10.67 10.58
CA ARG A 88 -4.88 -11.33 11.85
C ARG A 88 -4.69 -12.83 11.63
N VAL A 89 -3.64 -13.41 12.21
CA VAL A 89 -3.43 -14.86 12.16
C VAL A 89 -4.48 -15.57 13.01
N GLU A 90 -5.27 -16.44 12.41
CA GLU A 90 -6.31 -17.24 13.09
C GLU A 90 -5.83 -18.67 13.33
N PHE A 91 -5.16 -19.25 12.33
CA PHE A 91 -4.56 -20.58 12.42
C PHE A 91 -3.16 -20.59 11.82
N LYS A 92 -2.29 -21.48 12.32
CA LYS A 92 -0.95 -21.68 11.78
C LYS A 92 -0.60 -23.17 11.73
N GLY A 93 0.20 -23.54 10.73
CA GLY A 93 0.81 -24.87 10.66
C GLY A 93 1.82 -25.09 11.79
N GLU A 94 2.08 -26.35 12.10
CA GLU A 94 2.94 -26.76 13.24
C GLU A 94 4.38 -26.27 13.13
N ALA A 95 4.88 -26.03 11.91
CA ALA A 95 6.25 -25.59 11.66
C ALA A 95 6.37 -24.05 11.55
N VAL A 96 5.31 -23.30 11.81
CA VAL A 96 5.31 -21.82 11.78
C VAL A 96 5.87 -21.25 13.09
N THR A 97 7.01 -20.56 13.00
CA THR A 97 7.73 -20.02 14.16
C THR A 97 7.90 -18.50 14.17
N ASN A 98 7.65 -17.81 13.06
CA ASN A 98 7.88 -16.37 12.93
C ASN A 98 6.68 -15.50 13.34
N VAL A 99 5.49 -16.10 13.42
CA VAL A 99 4.23 -15.45 13.82
C VAL A 99 3.38 -16.40 14.67
N ASP A 100 2.50 -15.82 15.48
CA ASP A 100 1.60 -16.52 16.38
C ASP A 100 0.14 -16.17 16.11
N ILE A 101 -0.77 -17.04 16.57
CA ILE A 101 -2.21 -16.79 16.52
C ILE A 101 -2.51 -15.48 17.27
N GLY A 102 -3.30 -14.61 16.64
CA GLY A 102 -3.64 -13.28 17.14
C GLY A 102 -2.72 -12.16 16.64
N ASP A 103 -1.55 -12.47 16.06
CA ASP A 103 -0.67 -11.44 15.50
C ASP A 103 -1.32 -10.71 14.32
N THR A 104 -1.13 -9.39 14.27
CA THR A 104 -1.43 -8.58 13.09
C THR A 104 -0.25 -8.64 12.13
N ILE A 105 -0.50 -9.09 10.90
CA ILE A 105 0.51 -9.29 9.87
C ILE A 105 0.14 -8.56 8.58
N GLY A 106 1.15 -8.14 7.83
CA GLY A 106 1.05 -7.63 6.48
C GLY A 106 1.71 -8.58 5.50
N PHE A 107 1.16 -8.68 4.30
CA PHE A 107 1.69 -9.50 3.22
C PHE A 107 1.30 -8.86 1.88
N GLY A 108 2.04 -9.19 0.83
CA GLY A 108 2.04 -8.36 -0.37
C GLY A 108 2.17 -9.14 -1.67
N TYR A 109 3.00 -8.62 -2.57
CA TYR A 109 3.05 -9.07 -3.94
C TYR A 109 3.56 -10.51 -4.11
N ILE A 110 4.61 -10.90 -3.39
CA ILE A 110 5.23 -12.23 -3.47
C ILE A 110 4.53 -13.16 -2.48
N ARG A 111 4.03 -14.27 -2.98
CA ARG A 111 3.31 -15.28 -2.19
C ARG A 111 4.16 -16.45 -1.76
N SER A 112 5.04 -16.91 -2.65
CA SER A 112 6.00 -17.96 -2.35
C SER A 112 7.17 -17.92 -3.33
N THR A 113 8.26 -18.59 -2.98
CA THR A 113 9.42 -18.82 -3.86
C THR A 113 9.97 -20.22 -3.60
N CYS A 114 11.00 -20.64 -4.36
CA CYS A 114 11.59 -21.96 -4.16
C CYS A 114 12.53 -22.09 -2.96
N LEU A 115 12.95 -20.96 -2.35
CA LEU A 115 13.81 -20.91 -1.16
C LEU A 115 15.20 -21.57 -1.27
N GLU A 116 15.57 -22.07 -2.45
CA GLU A 116 16.82 -22.82 -2.68
C GLU A 116 17.74 -22.19 -3.73
N CYS A 117 17.23 -21.29 -4.58
CA CYS A 117 18.03 -20.71 -5.66
C CYS A 117 18.93 -19.58 -5.16
N GLN A 118 19.95 -19.21 -5.93
CA GLN A 118 20.89 -18.14 -5.58
C GLN A 118 20.22 -16.82 -5.18
N PHE A 119 19.08 -16.48 -5.79
CA PHE A 119 18.32 -15.27 -5.47
C PHE A 119 17.66 -15.39 -4.10
N CYS A 120 17.03 -16.53 -3.81
CA CYS A 120 16.42 -16.75 -2.49
C CYS A 120 17.47 -16.79 -1.38
N LEU A 121 18.60 -17.47 -1.62
CA LEU A 121 19.67 -17.59 -0.63
C LEU A 121 20.43 -16.27 -0.39
N SER A 122 20.31 -15.28 -1.29
CA SER A 122 20.92 -13.96 -1.14
C SER A 122 19.94 -12.86 -0.68
N GLY A 123 18.70 -13.22 -0.30
CA GLY A 123 17.67 -12.26 0.11
C GLY A 123 17.12 -11.40 -1.03
N GLN A 124 17.21 -11.91 -2.26
CA GLN A 124 16.64 -11.33 -3.48
C GLN A 124 15.55 -12.23 -4.05
N GLU A 125 14.74 -12.84 -3.19
CA GLU A 125 13.71 -13.81 -3.55
C GLU A 125 12.66 -13.23 -4.53
N ASN A 126 12.52 -11.90 -4.60
CA ASN A 126 11.76 -11.21 -5.65
C ASN A 126 12.24 -11.52 -7.08
N MET A 127 13.50 -11.91 -7.24
CA MET A 127 14.10 -12.32 -8.51
C MET A 127 14.04 -13.85 -8.72
N CYS A 128 13.39 -14.60 -7.82
CA CYS A 128 13.27 -16.04 -7.97
C CYS A 128 12.49 -16.41 -9.25
N PRO A 129 13.02 -17.33 -10.09
CA PRO A 129 12.32 -17.81 -11.30
C PRO A 129 11.07 -18.63 -11.02
N LYS A 130 10.99 -19.26 -9.85
CA LYS A 130 9.86 -20.08 -9.38
C LYS A 130 8.97 -19.30 -8.40
N ARG A 131 9.03 -17.96 -8.39
CA ARG A 131 8.17 -17.16 -7.51
C ARG A 131 6.72 -17.27 -7.94
N THR A 132 5.83 -17.29 -6.96
CA THR A 132 4.40 -17.06 -7.15
C THR A 132 4.04 -15.69 -6.57
N THR A 133 3.01 -15.08 -7.11
CA THR A 133 2.50 -13.78 -6.67
C THR A 133 1.15 -13.93 -5.98
N PHE A 134 0.60 -12.82 -5.51
CA PHE A 134 -0.74 -12.75 -4.92
C PHE A 134 -1.85 -13.30 -5.85
N THR A 135 -1.64 -13.31 -7.17
CA THR A 135 -2.62 -13.83 -8.15
C THR A 135 -2.60 -15.35 -8.32
N ASP A 136 -1.57 -16.04 -7.83
CA ASP A 136 -1.52 -17.52 -7.80
C ASP A 136 -2.36 -18.11 -6.65
N GLY A 137 -3.28 -17.33 -6.10
CA GLY A 137 -4.13 -17.69 -4.98
C GLY A 137 -5.17 -16.61 -4.73
N VAL A 138 -5.58 -16.49 -3.47
CA VAL A 138 -6.53 -15.46 -3.04
C VAL A 138 -5.78 -14.25 -2.51
N GLY A 139 -5.87 -13.14 -3.25
CA GLY A 139 -5.38 -11.84 -2.83
C GLY A 139 -6.18 -11.22 -1.68
N GLY A 140 -6.05 -9.91 -1.51
CA GLY A 140 -6.60 -9.19 -0.36
C GLY A 140 -8.05 -8.77 -0.47
N LEU A 141 -8.69 -8.88 -1.65
CA LEU A 141 -10.12 -8.60 -1.79
C LEU A 141 -10.97 -9.81 -1.33
N ALA A 142 -10.77 -10.21 -0.09
CA ALA A 142 -11.46 -11.32 0.56
C ALA A 142 -11.52 -11.10 2.08
N ASN A 143 -12.34 -11.90 2.77
CA ASN A 143 -12.42 -11.89 4.23
C ASN A 143 -11.35 -12.76 4.89
N ALA A 144 -10.83 -13.77 4.17
CA ALA A 144 -9.78 -14.63 4.65
C ALA A 144 -8.83 -15.05 3.52
N SER A 145 -7.63 -15.47 3.87
CA SER A 145 -6.68 -16.07 2.92
C SER A 145 -5.70 -16.99 3.63
N VAL A 146 -5.05 -17.88 2.86
CA VAL A 146 -4.00 -18.78 3.34
C VAL A 146 -2.70 -18.45 2.61
N TRP A 147 -1.66 -18.18 3.39
CA TRP A 147 -0.36 -17.73 2.92
C TRP A 147 0.77 -18.51 3.59
N ASP A 148 1.89 -18.64 2.88
CA ASP A 148 3.11 -19.17 3.46
C ASP A 148 3.65 -18.17 4.48
N SER A 149 3.82 -18.61 5.72
CA SER A 149 4.26 -17.77 6.84
C SER A 149 5.60 -17.08 6.59
N ARG A 150 6.46 -17.58 5.69
CA ARG A 150 7.75 -16.97 5.38
C ARG A 150 7.64 -15.69 4.54
N PHE A 151 6.45 -15.41 4.00
CA PHE A 151 6.17 -14.23 3.16
C PHE A 151 5.19 -13.25 3.82
N VAL A 152 5.03 -13.36 5.15
CA VAL A 152 4.22 -12.43 5.94
C VAL A 152 5.11 -11.71 6.97
N TYR A 153 4.72 -10.49 7.33
CA TYR A 153 5.51 -9.59 8.17
C TYR A 153 4.66 -9.10 9.34
N LYS A 154 5.15 -9.17 10.58
CA LYS A 154 4.43 -8.59 11.74
C LYS A 154 4.30 -7.07 11.57
N ILE A 155 3.10 -6.56 11.78
CA ILE A 155 2.84 -5.12 11.80
C ILE A 155 3.02 -4.60 13.24
N PRO A 156 3.88 -3.60 13.47
CA PRO A 156 4.03 -2.99 14.79
C PRO A 156 2.70 -2.43 15.30
N SER A 157 2.41 -2.61 16.59
CA SER A 157 1.17 -2.12 17.23
C SER A 157 1.02 -0.59 17.20
N SER A 158 2.12 0.14 16.97
CA SER A 158 2.12 1.59 16.79
C SER A 158 1.60 2.04 15.43
N ILE A 159 1.42 1.13 14.47
CA ILE A 159 0.90 1.42 13.14
C ILE A 159 -0.52 0.85 13.04
N GLU A 160 -1.49 1.73 12.82
CA GLU A 160 -2.86 1.31 12.59
C GLU A 160 -2.96 0.48 11.28
N PRO A 161 -3.66 -0.67 11.28
CA PRO A 161 -3.73 -1.57 10.12
C PRO A 161 -4.01 -0.89 8.77
N ARG A 162 -4.97 0.04 8.72
CA ARG A 162 -5.33 0.76 7.49
C ARG A 162 -4.18 1.58 6.88
N HIS A 163 -3.17 1.95 7.68
CA HIS A 163 -2.00 2.70 7.22
C HIS A 163 -0.84 1.78 6.85
N ALA A 164 -0.87 0.51 7.25
CA ALA A 164 0.21 -0.44 7.00
C ALA A 164 0.11 -1.09 5.60
N GLY A 165 -1.09 -1.29 5.06
CA GLY A 165 -1.31 -1.96 3.76
C GLY A 165 -0.45 -1.37 2.62
N PRO A 166 -0.54 -0.06 2.32
CA PRO A 166 0.27 0.55 1.27
C PRO A 166 1.79 0.46 1.49
N LEU A 167 2.24 0.19 2.72
CA LEU A 167 3.66 0.01 3.01
C LEU A 167 4.19 -1.33 2.46
N THR A 168 3.34 -2.35 2.27
CA THR A 168 3.76 -3.64 1.71
C THR A 168 3.90 -3.63 0.18
N CYS A 169 3.49 -2.53 -0.48
CA CYS A 169 3.68 -2.31 -1.91
C CYS A 169 4.51 -1.06 -2.18
N ALA A 170 3.87 0.11 -2.18
CA ALA A 170 4.53 1.38 -2.50
C ALA A 170 5.64 1.72 -1.49
N GLY A 171 5.41 1.44 -0.20
CA GLY A 171 6.45 1.61 0.83
C GLY A 171 7.65 0.71 0.56
N ALA A 172 7.44 -0.61 0.44
CA ALA A 172 8.51 -1.57 0.17
C ALA A 172 9.30 -1.22 -1.11
N SER A 173 8.62 -0.73 -2.15
CA SER A 173 9.26 -0.29 -3.40
C SER A 173 10.21 0.89 -3.18
N VAL A 174 9.74 1.93 -2.46
CA VAL A 174 10.54 3.12 -2.15
C VAL A 174 11.69 2.77 -1.19
N PHE A 175 11.39 2.04 -0.12
CA PHE A 175 12.39 1.61 0.86
C PHE A 175 13.46 0.74 0.20
N GLY A 176 13.06 -0.20 -0.64
CA GLY A 176 13.97 -1.06 -1.41
C GLY A 176 14.91 -0.25 -2.30
N ALA A 177 14.45 0.85 -2.90
CA ALA A 177 15.33 1.75 -3.65
C ALA A 177 16.33 2.48 -2.73
N LEU A 178 15.88 3.07 -1.62
CA LEU A 178 16.78 3.77 -0.68
C LEU A 178 17.84 2.83 -0.09
N TYR A 179 17.40 1.65 0.37
CA TYR A 179 18.26 0.64 0.98
C TYR A 179 19.18 -0.03 -0.05
N GLY A 180 18.63 -0.50 -1.18
CA GLY A 180 19.37 -1.26 -2.19
C GLY A 180 20.44 -0.45 -2.91
N TYR A 181 20.26 0.87 -3.05
CA TYR A 181 21.26 1.77 -3.61
C TYR A 181 22.15 2.43 -2.54
N ASN A 182 22.04 2.02 -1.26
CA ASN A 182 22.81 2.56 -0.15
C ASN A 182 22.78 4.10 -0.10
N VAL A 183 21.57 4.68 -0.23
CA VAL A 183 21.39 6.13 -0.27
C VAL A 183 21.88 6.74 1.04
N SER A 184 22.84 7.67 0.94
CA SER A 184 23.36 8.39 2.10
C SER A 184 22.25 9.22 2.76
N PRO A 185 22.14 9.22 4.10
CA PRO A 185 21.28 10.15 4.84
C PRO A 185 21.56 11.64 4.53
N THR A 186 22.69 11.99 3.93
CA THR A 186 22.97 13.39 3.55
C THR A 186 22.66 13.68 2.07
N ALA A 187 22.16 12.70 1.32
CA ALA A 187 21.88 12.86 -0.10
C ALA A 187 20.70 13.82 -0.34
N THR A 188 20.69 14.41 -1.54
CA THR A 188 19.49 15.03 -2.11
C THR A 188 18.72 13.97 -2.89
N VAL A 189 17.43 13.79 -2.59
CA VAL A 189 16.53 12.85 -3.26
C VAL A 189 15.59 13.62 -4.17
N GLY A 190 15.61 13.29 -5.47
CA GLY A 190 14.65 13.79 -6.45
C GLY A 190 13.44 12.86 -6.57
N VAL A 191 12.23 13.39 -6.41
CA VAL A 191 10.96 12.65 -6.55
C VAL A 191 10.18 13.17 -7.74
N VAL A 192 9.96 12.31 -8.73
CA VAL A 192 9.21 12.66 -9.94
C VAL A 192 7.77 12.17 -9.82
N GLY A 193 6.83 13.12 -9.65
CA GLY A 193 5.42 12.86 -9.42
C GLY A 193 5.09 12.58 -7.95
N VAL A 194 4.01 13.19 -7.43
CA VAL A 194 3.60 13.10 -6.01
C VAL A 194 2.27 12.37 -5.88
N GLY A 195 2.25 11.10 -6.31
CA GLY A 195 1.12 10.17 -6.14
C GLY A 195 1.30 9.23 -4.95
N GLY A 196 0.76 8.00 -5.05
CA GLY A 196 0.92 6.95 -4.03
C GLY A 196 2.39 6.62 -3.70
N LEU A 197 3.22 6.37 -4.72
CA LEU A 197 4.66 6.16 -4.52
C LEU A 197 5.39 7.43 -4.08
N GLY A 198 5.14 8.55 -4.76
CA GLY A 198 5.86 9.80 -4.54
C GLY A 198 5.70 10.38 -3.13
N HIS A 199 4.50 10.32 -2.55
CA HIS A 199 4.31 10.82 -1.19
C HIS A 199 5.01 9.95 -0.15
N LEU A 200 5.10 8.62 -0.36
CA LEU A 200 5.90 7.73 0.48
C LEU A 200 7.40 7.95 0.27
N ALA A 201 7.85 8.24 -0.95
CA ALA A 201 9.24 8.62 -1.25
C ALA A 201 9.67 9.84 -0.44
N ILE A 202 8.84 10.88 -0.40
CA ILE A 202 9.10 12.09 0.40
C ILE A 202 9.16 11.74 1.90
N LYS A 203 8.17 10.99 2.41
CA LYS A 203 8.12 10.60 3.83
C LYS A 203 9.33 9.75 4.24
N PHE A 204 9.69 8.77 3.43
CA PHE A 204 10.81 7.88 3.69
C PHE A 204 12.14 8.58 3.56
N ALA A 205 12.36 9.41 2.53
CA ALA A 205 13.58 10.19 2.42
C ALA A 205 13.79 11.12 3.63
N LYS A 206 12.72 11.77 4.11
CA LYS A 206 12.78 12.60 5.33
C LYS A 206 13.12 11.77 6.56
N ALA A 207 12.48 10.62 6.75
CA ALA A 207 12.77 9.71 7.86
C ALA A 207 14.17 9.07 7.77
N TRP A 208 14.70 8.88 6.56
CA TRP A 208 16.05 8.39 6.28
C TRP A 208 17.16 9.39 6.64
N GLY A 209 16.79 10.66 6.85
CA GLY A 209 17.70 11.76 7.20
C GLY A 209 18.08 12.68 6.05
N CYS A 210 17.62 12.39 4.82
CA CYS A 210 17.95 13.16 3.62
C CYS A 210 17.60 14.64 3.81
N LYS A 211 18.60 15.51 3.64
CA LYS A 211 18.46 16.96 3.86
C LYS A 211 17.87 17.69 2.67
N GLY A 212 18.14 17.19 1.46
CA GLY A 212 17.56 17.71 0.23
C GLY A 212 16.44 16.77 -0.26
N ILE A 213 15.22 17.26 -0.33
CA ILE A 213 14.12 16.54 -1.00
C ILE A 213 13.59 17.49 -2.06
N GLU A 214 13.88 17.18 -3.31
CA GLU A 214 13.40 17.92 -4.47
C GLU A 214 12.32 17.10 -5.15
N TYR A 215 11.31 17.75 -5.70
CA TYR A 215 10.27 17.04 -6.42
C TYR A 215 9.75 17.81 -7.62
N VAL A 216 9.45 17.07 -8.67
CA VAL A 216 8.84 17.59 -9.89
C VAL A 216 7.40 17.12 -9.94
N LEU A 217 6.47 18.06 -9.92
CA LEU A 217 5.06 17.77 -10.06
C LEU A 217 4.67 17.78 -11.54
N PHE A 218 4.42 16.59 -12.10
CA PHE A 218 3.78 16.49 -13.41
C PHE A 218 2.27 16.67 -13.26
N LEU A 219 1.79 17.85 -13.63
CA LEU A 219 0.36 18.16 -13.72
C LEU A 219 -0.16 17.72 -15.09
N PHE A 220 -0.59 16.46 -15.21
CA PHE A 220 -1.49 16.10 -16.30
C PHE A 220 -2.90 16.54 -15.93
N CYS A 221 -3.33 17.71 -16.40
CA CYS A 221 -4.74 18.06 -16.34
C CYS A 221 -5.20 18.80 -17.59
N ALA A 222 -6.23 18.24 -18.25
CA ALA A 222 -7.06 18.93 -19.24
C ALA A 222 -8.01 19.97 -18.61
N SER A 223 -7.85 20.32 -17.31
CA SER A 223 -8.69 21.31 -16.62
C SER A 223 -7.93 22.02 -15.48
N LYS A 224 -8.17 23.32 -15.32
CA LYS A 224 -7.37 24.27 -14.52
C LYS A 224 -7.30 23.91 -13.02
N PHE A 225 -6.14 24.15 -12.41
CA PHE A 225 -5.92 24.15 -10.95
C PHE A 225 -5.56 25.57 -10.47
N VAL A 226 -5.80 25.86 -9.19
CA VAL A 226 -5.38 27.11 -8.52
C VAL A 226 -4.29 26.78 -7.50
N LEU A 227 -3.13 27.42 -7.63
CA LEU A 227 -2.08 27.40 -6.61
C LEU A 227 -2.35 28.55 -5.62
N ARG A 228 -2.31 28.26 -4.32
CA ARG A 228 -2.35 29.29 -3.27
C ARG A 228 -1.11 29.20 -2.38
N ASP A 229 -0.49 30.36 -2.16
CA ASP A 229 0.60 30.60 -1.21
C ASP A 229 -0.01 31.06 0.13
N ASP A 230 0.10 30.24 1.19
CA ASP A 230 -0.44 30.58 2.52
C ASP A 230 0.67 31.09 3.45
N LYS A 231 0.91 32.41 3.39
CA LYS A 231 1.97 33.08 4.16
C LYS A 231 1.76 33.12 5.68
N LYS A 232 0.63 32.62 6.21
CA LYS A 232 0.37 32.59 7.66
C LYS A 232 0.79 31.28 8.33
N ARG A 233 1.21 30.27 7.55
CA ARG A 233 1.71 28.97 8.03
C ARG A 233 2.93 28.58 7.20
N ASP A 234 4.09 29.10 7.59
CA ASP A 234 5.44 28.71 7.13
C ASP A 234 5.56 28.30 5.65
N GLY A 235 5.13 29.19 4.74
CA GLY A 235 5.51 29.16 3.32
C GLY A 235 5.04 27.95 2.50
N GLY A 236 3.93 27.31 2.86
CA GLY A 236 3.38 26.17 2.11
C GLY A 236 2.68 26.55 0.79
N ILE A 237 2.93 25.78 -0.28
CA ILE A 237 2.12 25.78 -1.51
C ILE A 237 1.08 24.66 -1.43
N VAL A 238 -0.20 25.02 -1.52
CA VAL A 238 -1.31 24.06 -1.57
C VAL A 238 -1.74 23.84 -3.03
N ALA A 239 -1.78 22.58 -3.46
CA ALA A 239 -2.33 22.18 -4.77
C ALA A 239 -3.58 21.30 -4.55
N GLY A 240 -4.73 21.72 -5.06
CA GLY A 240 -6.00 21.00 -4.94
C GLY A 240 -6.96 21.29 -6.08
N ARG A 241 -7.82 20.32 -6.44
CA ARG A 241 -8.82 20.43 -7.51
C ARG A 241 -10.12 21.01 -6.94
N ASP A 242 -10.56 22.13 -7.51
CA ASP A 242 -11.88 22.74 -7.25
C ASP A 242 -13.00 21.82 -7.82
N GLU A 243 -14.14 21.48 -7.22
CA GLU A 243 -14.92 21.94 -6.05
C GLU A 243 -15.58 20.73 -5.29
N ARG A 244 -15.07 19.48 -5.39
CA ARG A 244 -15.87 18.29 -4.99
C ARG A 244 -15.22 17.18 -4.15
N MET A 245 -13.96 17.26 -3.70
CA MET A 245 -13.39 16.20 -2.82
C MET A 245 -12.22 16.67 -1.92
N PRO A 246 -11.93 15.95 -0.81
CA PRO A 246 -11.55 16.50 0.51
C PRO A 246 -10.13 16.15 0.96
N LEU A 247 -9.28 15.68 0.06
CA LEU A 247 -7.88 15.39 0.37
C LEU A 247 -7.05 16.66 0.15
N THR A 248 -6.99 17.49 1.19
CA THR A 248 -6.00 18.57 1.27
C THR A 248 -4.71 17.99 1.83
N VAL A 249 -3.73 17.72 0.95
CA VAL A 249 -2.36 17.45 1.39
C VAL A 249 -1.70 18.79 1.71
N SER A 250 -1.60 19.11 2.99
CA SER A 250 -0.81 20.25 3.47
C SER A 250 0.65 19.81 3.57
N LEU A 251 1.52 20.35 2.73
CA LEU A 251 2.97 20.13 2.79
C LEU A 251 3.63 21.42 3.30
N VAL A 252 4.34 21.31 4.43
CA VAL A 252 5.17 22.38 4.99
C VAL A 252 6.55 22.30 4.32
N MET A 253 7.02 23.42 3.77
CA MET A 253 8.35 23.55 3.16
C MET A 253 9.24 24.39 4.07
N GLU A 254 10.42 23.90 4.41
CA GLU A 254 11.55 24.75 4.81
C GLU A 254 12.68 24.53 3.79
N GLY A 255 13.06 25.60 3.09
CA GLY A 255 14.16 25.59 2.13
C GLY A 255 14.45 27.01 1.64
N GLU A 256 15.53 27.60 2.15
CA GLU A 256 16.05 28.90 1.70
C GLU A 256 16.56 28.78 0.24
N GLY A 257 15.69 28.99 -0.74
CA GLY A 257 16.02 28.93 -2.16
C GLY A 257 15.50 30.15 -2.91
N ARG A 258 16.35 31.16 -3.07
CA ARG A 258 16.05 32.41 -3.77
C ARG A 258 15.82 32.12 -5.27
N LEU A 259 14.57 32.14 -5.73
CA LEU A 259 14.24 32.08 -7.16
C LEU A 259 14.71 33.37 -7.85
N SER A 260 15.83 33.32 -8.57
CA SER A 260 16.24 34.37 -9.51
C SER A 260 15.40 34.28 -10.77
N ARG A 261 14.78 35.40 -11.16
CA ARG A 261 14.04 35.55 -12.42
C ARG A 261 14.97 35.37 -13.62
N GLY A 262 14.62 34.45 -14.51
CA GLY A 262 15.03 34.41 -15.92
C GLY A 262 13.79 34.49 -16.79
#